data_AF-A0A7V9SWX1-F1
#
_entry.id   AF-A0A7V9SWX1-F1
#
_cell.length_a   1.000
_cell.length_b   1.000
_cell.length_c   1.000
_cell.angle_alpha   90.00
_cell.angle_beta   90.00
_cell.angle_gamma   90.00
#
_symmetry.space_group_name_H-M   'P 1'
#
loop_
_entity.id
_entity.type
_entity.pdbx_description
1 polymer ?
#
loop_
_entity_poly.entity_id
_entity_poly.type
_entity_poly.pdbx_seq_one_letter_code
_entity_poly.pdbx_strand_id
1 'polypeptide(L)'
;MPKKKYDTNPLDPEFPQKAREMQAETSPHLNAQKTQPFPFVAPTEEQTRRFGEAEFSSYSSPFNGQEIPSNFQTAQFETGADASAKRAVSKVGLPENILTALPYIPFYVGMIAGILILLFVPKSETKVRFHAAQGLAAHIGILIISSVLKGMGNITDLARLGYKVFSVAAIVMLILWTVKAWQGKPVHIESADDLTNWLEEKIKPRG
;
A
#
# COMPACT_ATOMS: atom_id res chain seq x y z
N MET A 1 -23.48 -39.54 42.44
CA MET A 1 -22.91 -39.36 41.08
C MET A 1 -22.22 -38.00 41.01
N PRO A 2 -20.91 -37.93 40.76
CA PRO A 2 -20.15 -36.68 40.80
C PRO A 2 -20.42 -35.80 39.56
N LYS A 3 -20.72 -34.52 39.78
CA LYS A 3 -20.97 -33.52 38.73
C LYS A 3 -19.67 -33.23 37.95
N LYS A 4 -19.70 -33.33 36.63
CA LYS A 4 -18.57 -32.98 35.73
C LYS A 4 -18.32 -31.47 35.82
N LYS A 5 -17.08 -31.07 36.13
CA LYS A 5 -16.66 -29.68 36.39
C LYS A 5 -16.63 -28.75 35.17
N TYR A 6 -16.91 -29.24 33.97
CA TYR A 6 -16.73 -28.48 32.73
C TYR A 6 -17.86 -28.75 31.73
N ASP A 7 -19.10 -28.56 32.17
CA ASP A 7 -20.25 -28.44 31.28
C ASP A 7 -20.42 -26.95 30.94
N THR A 8 -19.80 -26.51 29.84
CA THR A 8 -19.89 -25.13 29.34
C THR A 8 -20.97 -25.05 28.28
N ASN A 9 -22.21 -25.36 28.68
CA ASN A 9 -23.38 -25.09 27.87
C ASN A 9 -23.72 -23.59 28.01
N PRO A 10 -23.60 -22.77 26.94
CA PRO A 10 -23.82 -21.33 27.01
C PRO A 10 -25.29 -20.94 27.22
N LEU A 11 -26.20 -21.92 27.22
CA LEU A 11 -27.62 -21.73 27.53
C LEU A 11 -27.96 -22.08 28.99
N ASP A 12 -26.97 -22.44 29.82
CA ASP A 12 -27.18 -22.67 31.24
C ASP A 12 -27.41 -21.33 31.97
N PRO A 13 -28.59 -21.10 32.60
CA PRO A 13 -28.93 -19.83 33.24
C PRO A 13 -27.97 -19.42 34.37
N GLU A 14 -27.18 -20.36 34.91
CA GLU A 14 -26.21 -20.14 36.00
C GLU A 14 -24.80 -19.73 35.49
N PHE A 15 -24.57 -19.74 34.18
CA PHE A 15 -23.27 -19.36 33.58
C PHE A 15 -22.78 -17.94 33.93
N PRO A 16 -23.65 -16.90 33.93
CA PRO A 16 -23.23 -15.53 34.25
C PRO A 16 -22.74 -15.38 35.69
N GLN A 17 -23.26 -16.18 36.62
CA GLN A 17 -22.84 -16.15 38.03
C GLN A 17 -21.49 -16.84 38.23
N LYS A 18 -21.29 -18.03 37.65
CA LYS A 18 -19.99 -18.72 37.73
C LYS A 18 -18.83 -17.94 37.10
N ALA A 19 -19.10 -17.21 35.99
CA ALA A 19 -18.09 -16.36 35.36
C ALA A 19 -17.67 -15.18 36.27
N ARG A 20 -18.62 -14.63 37.05
CA ARG A 20 -18.33 -13.56 38.02
C ARG A 20 -17.59 -14.07 39.24
N GLU A 21 -17.89 -15.28 39.71
CA GLU A 21 -17.17 -15.91 40.83
C GLU A 21 -15.69 -16.19 40.48
N MET A 22 -15.39 -16.66 39.27
CA MET A 22 -14.01 -16.85 38.80
C MET A 22 -13.24 -15.53 38.63
N GLN A 23 -13.92 -14.44 38.25
CA GLN A 23 -13.32 -13.10 38.24
C GLN A 23 -13.05 -12.56 39.65
N ALA A 24 -13.92 -12.87 40.62
CA ALA A 24 -13.75 -12.44 42.00
C ALA A 24 -12.61 -13.17 42.73
N GLU A 25 -12.33 -14.43 42.39
CA GLU A 25 -11.18 -15.18 42.92
C GLU A 25 -9.83 -14.74 42.33
N THR A 26 -9.82 -13.94 41.25
CA THR A 26 -8.59 -13.40 40.64
C THR A 26 -8.30 -11.97 41.09
N SER A 27 -8.49 -11.71 42.40
CA SER A 27 -7.92 -10.52 43.05
C SER A 27 -6.46 -10.80 43.41
N PRO A 28 -5.48 -10.00 42.96
CA PRO A 28 -4.07 -10.33 43.13
C PRO A 28 -3.66 -10.20 44.61
N HIS A 29 -3.36 -11.33 45.22
CA HIS A 29 -2.68 -11.41 46.51
C HIS A 29 -1.34 -10.68 46.44
N LEU A 30 -1.20 -9.64 47.27
CA LEU A 30 0.07 -9.06 47.70
C LEU A 30 0.98 -10.18 48.27
N ASN A 31 1.97 -10.60 47.49
CA ASN A 31 3.17 -11.22 48.04
C ASN A 31 4.41 -10.71 47.32
N ALA A 32 5.33 -10.20 48.15
CA ALA A 32 6.55 -9.52 47.81
C ALA A 32 7.47 -10.31 46.87
N GLN A 33 7.50 -9.92 45.60
CA GLN A 33 8.70 -10.05 44.79
C GLN A 33 9.22 -8.64 44.52
N LYS A 34 10.44 -8.37 45.00
CA LYS A 34 11.21 -7.14 44.73
C LYS A 34 11.24 -6.93 43.21
N THR A 35 10.38 -6.05 42.71
CA THR A 35 10.54 -5.47 41.39
C THR A 35 11.81 -4.63 41.45
N GLN A 36 12.89 -5.14 40.85
CA GLN A 36 14.02 -4.30 40.45
C GLN A 36 13.42 -3.14 39.64
N PRO A 37 13.59 -1.87 40.06
CA PRO A 37 13.17 -0.76 39.23
C PRO A 37 13.99 -0.84 37.95
N PHE A 38 13.33 -1.13 36.82
CA PHE A 38 13.95 -0.90 35.52
C PHE A 38 14.35 0.58 35.50
N PRO A 39 15.64 0.91 35.29
CA PRO A 39 16.02 2.30 35.15
C PRO A 39 15.30 2.82 33.90
N PHE A 40 14.31 3.70 34.10
CA PHE A 40 13.72 4.49 33.04
C PHE A 40 14.75 5.53 32.59
N VAL A 41 15.74 5.07 31.83
CA VAL A 41 16.49 5.95 30.95
C VAL A 41 15.57 6.17 29.78
N ALA A 42 15.04 7.40 29.64
CA ALA A 42 14.35 7.78 28.43
C ALA A 42 15.28 7.47 27.25
N PRO A 43 14.83 6.74 26.22
CA PRO A 43 15.69 6.44 25.08
C PRO A 43 16.18 7.75 24.49
N THR A 44 17.48 7.98 24.52
CA THR A 44 18.10 9.13 23.87
C THR A 44 17.95 9.00 22.36
N GLU A 45 17.93 10.12 21.66
CA GLU A 45 17.82 10.14 20.19
C GLU A 45 18.89 9.26 19.52
N GLU A 46 20.09 9.16 20.11
CA GLU A 46 21.17 8.23 19.71
C GLU A 46 20.77 6.75 19.76
N GLN A 47 19.93 6.31 20.70
CA GLN A 47 19.45 4.91 20.78
C GLN A 47 18.42 4.59 19.68
N THR A 48 17.59 5.55 19.29
CA THR A 48 16.63 5.37 18.18
C THR A 48 17.30 5.49 16.81
N ARG A 49 18.41 6.25 16.72
CA ARG A 49 19.27 6.32 15.54
C ARG A 49 19.93 5.01 15.15
N ARG A 50 20.10 4.07 16.10
CA ARG A 50 20.65 2.73 15.81
C ARG A 50 19.74 1.87 14.93
N PHE A 51 18.48 2.28 14.76
CA PHE A 51 17.54 1.68 13.82
C PHE A 51 17.37 2.52 12.53
N GLY A 52 18.19 3.54 12.33
CA GLY A 52 18.24 4.38 11.14
C GLY A 52 19.29 3.88 10.13
N GLU A 53 18.80 3.44 8.97
CA GLU A 53 19.47 3.28 7.66
C GLU A 53 20.78 2.49 7.49
N ALA A 54 21.45 2.01 8.54
CA ALA A 54 22.64 1.18 8.37
C ALA A 54 22.60 -0.08 9.25
N GLU A 55 22.63 -1.25 8.60
CA GLU A 55 22.75 -2.62 9.12
C GLU A 55 21.50 -3.52 9.02
N PHE A 56 20.87 -3.59 7.84
CA PHE A 56 19.99 -4.72 7.48
C PHE A 56 20.74 -5.88 6.78
N SER A 57 22.08 -5.83 6.73
CA SER A 57 22.93 -6.79 5.99
C SER A 57 23.70 -7.76 6.89
N SER A 58 23.50 -7.76 8.21
CA SER A 58 24.30 -8.56 9.16
C SER A 58 23.52 -9.60 9.96
N TYR A 59 22.30 -9.96 9.56
CA TYR A 59 21.65 -11.16 10.10
C TYR A 59 22.31 -12.42 9.50
N SER A 60 23.49 -12.76 10.00
CA SER A 60 24.00 -14.12 9.91
C SER A 60 23.08 -15.00 10.75
N SER A 61 22.30 -15.85 10.09
CA SER A 61 21.44 -16.84 10.73
C SER A 61 22.27 -17.70 11.69
N PRO A 62 21.97 -17.78 13.00
CA PRO A 62 22.50 -18.86 13.80
C PRO A 62 21.83 -20.16 13.35
N PHE A 63 22.62 -20.95 12.62
CA PHE A 63 22.29 -22.29 12.20
C PHE A 63 22.15 -23.18 13.44
N ASN A 64 20.92 -23.55 13.80
CA ASN A 64 20.69 -24.66 14.72
C ASN A 64 19.42 -25.44 14.36
N GLY A 65 19.48 -26.15 13.22
CA GLY A 65 18.73 -27.40 12.97
C GLY A 65 17.21 -27.41 13.07
N GLN A 66 16.52 -26.28 13.23
CA GLN A 66 15.06 -26.24 13.29
C GLN A 66 14.47 -25.95 11.92
N GLU A 67 13.75 -26.92 11.37
CA GLU A 67 12.96 -26.77 10.14
C GLU A 67 11.94 -25.65 10.33
N ILE A 68 12.17 -24.52 9.69
CA ILE A 68 11.25 -23.39 9.67
C ILE A 68 10.19 -23.72 8.60
N PRO A 69 8.88 -23.72 8.91
CA PRO A 69 7.86 -23.99 7.92
C PRO A 69 7.96 -22.96 6.79
N SER A 70 8.23 -23.45 5.59
CA SER A 70 8.22 -22.71 4.34
C SER A 70 6.84 -22.11 4.13
N ASN A 71 6.63 -20.81 4.42
CA ASN A 71 5.53 -19.98 3.88
C ASN A 71 5.55 -18.49 4.27
N PHE A 72 6.73 -17.91 4.54
CA PHE A 72 6.87 -16.45 4.50
C PHE A 72 8.05 -16.07 3.62
N GLN A 73 7.87 -16.28 2.31
CA GLN A 73 8.69 -15.59 1.34
C GLN A 73 8.19 -14.15 1.31
N THR A 74 8.72 -13.32 2.21
CA THR A 74 8.66 -11.87 2.06
C THR A 74 9.18 -11.58 0.66
N ALA A 75 8.32 -11.06 -0.21
CA ALA A 75 8.74 -10.56 -1.51
C ALA A 75 9.93 -9.63 -1.26
N GLN A 76 11.11 -10.04 -1.71
CA GLN A 76 12.29 -9.21 -1.61
C GLN A 76 11.95 -7.92 -2.36
N PHE A 77 11.79 -6.82 -1.62
CA PHE A 77 11.90 -5.50 -2.20
C PHE A 77 13.36 -5.40 -2.63
N GLU A 78 13.64 -5.81 -3.88
CA GLU A 78 14.95 -5.65 -4.50
C GLU A 78 15.29 -4.16 -4.44
N THR A 79 16.18 -3.82 -3.51
CA THR A 79 16.82 -2.53 -3.30
C THR A 79 17.82 -2.25 -4.43
N GLY A 80 17.30 -2.27 -5.66
CA GLY A 80 17.99 -1.88 -6.88
C GLY A 80 16.95 -1.31 -7.82
N ALA A 81 16.68 0.00 -7.71
CA ALA A 81 15.81 0.72 -8.65
C ALA A 81 16.19 0.44 -10.12
N ASP A 82 17.48 0.17 -10.37
CA ASP A 82 18.03 -0.14 -11.68
C ASP A 82 17.81 -1.59 -12.16
N ALA A 83 17.77 -2.57 -11.25
CA ALA A 83 17.53 -3.98 -11.60
C ALA A 83 16.05 -4.21 -11.95
N SER A 84 15.15 -3.60 -11.19
CA SER A 84 13.70 -3.65 -11.39
C SER A 84 13.28 -2.97 -12.71
N ALA A 85 13.95 -1.89 -13.13
CA ALA A 85 13.59 -1.15 -14.34
C ALA A 85 13.64 -2.00 -15.62
N LYS A 86 14.63 -2.90 -15.74
CA LYS A 86 14.82 -3.74 -16.95
C LYS A 86 14.17 -5.13 -16.84
N ARG A 87 13.63 -5.49 -15.68
CA ARG A 87 12.99 -6.80 -15.46
C ARG A 87 11.75 -6.94 -16.36
N ALA A 88 11.64 -8.06 -17.06
CA ALA A 88 10.40 -8.39 -17.76
C ALA A 88 9.28 -8.72 -16.77
N VAL A 89 8.11 -8.12 -16.97
CA VAL A 89 6.92 -8.34 -16.14
C VAL A 89 6.27 -9.66 -16.53
N SER A 90 5.89 -10.44 -15.52
CA SER A 90 5.26 -11.75 -15.71
C SER A 90 4.02 -11.66 -16.61
N LYS A 91 3.83 -12.65 -17.49
CA LYS A 91 2.70 -12.77 -18.45
C LYS A 91 2.67 -11.76 -19.60
N VAL A 92 3.31 -10.59 -19.47
CA VAL A 92 3.37 -9.56 -20.53
C VAL A 92 4.70 -9.59 -21.28
N GLY A 93 5.80 -9.97 -20.60
CA GLY A 93 7.13 -10.08 -21.22
C GLY A 93 7.78 -8.72 -21.56
N LEU A 94 7.11 -7.60 -21.27
CA LEU A 94 7.63 -6.25 -21.44
C LEU A 94 8.39 -5.81 -20.19
N PRO A 95 9.40 -4.94 -20.35
CA PRO A 95 10.16 -4.44 -19.21
C PRO A 95 9.30 -3.55 -18.31
N GLU A 96 9.54 -3.66 -17.01
CA GLU A 96 8.76 -3.01 -15.96
C GLU A 96 8.69 -1.50 -16.14
N ASN A 97 9.81 -0.85 -16.47
CA ASN A 97 9.88 0.60 -16.65
C ASN A 97 9.00 1.12 -17.80
N ILE A 98 8.81 0.34 -18.85
CA ILE A 98 7.90 0.68 -19.95
C ILE A 98 6.46 0.59 -19.45
N LEU A 99 6.13 -0.50 -18.75
CA LEU A 99 4.78 -0.75 -18.25
C LEU A 99 4.37 0.22 -17.13
N THR A 100 5.29 0.72 -16.33
CA THR A 100 5.01 1.77 -15.34
C THR A 100 4.87 3.14 -16.00
N ALA A 101 5.56 3.41 -17.11
CA ALA A 101 5.49 4.70 -17.80
C ALA A 101 4.28 4.84 -18.73
N LEU A 102 3.88 3.76 -19.39
CA LEU A 102 2.82 3.74 -20.41
C LEU A 102 1.51 4.41 -19.97
N PRO A 103 1.00 4.20 -18.74
CA PRO A 103 -0.24 4.80 -18.24
C PRO A 103 -0.22 6.33 -18.17
N TYR A 104 0.96 6.97 -18.22
CA TYR A 104 1.11 8.42 -18.15
C TYR A 104 1.24 9.08 -19.52
N ILE A 105 1.32 8.31 -20.61
CA ILE A 105 1.44 8.89 -21.96
C ILE A 105 0.22 9.78 -22.23
N PRO A 106 0.41 11.04 -22.68
CA PRO A 106 -0.68 11.96 -22.94
C PRO A 106 -1.79 11.39 -23.84
N PHE A 107 -2.96 12.02 -23.71
CA PHE A 107 -4.17 11.69 -24.48
C PHE A 107 -4.75 10.32 -24.12
N TYR A 108 -5.53 9.74 -25.04
CA TYR A 108 -6.18 8.44 -24.82
C TYR A 108 -5.19 7.26 -24.79
N VAL A 109 -3.94 7.46 -25.21
CA VAL A 109 -2.93 6.40 -25.25
C VAL A 109 -2.61 5.90 -23.84
N GLY A 110 -2.27 6.79 -22.91
CA GLY A 110 -1.99 6.41 -21.52
C GLY A 110 -3.22 5.86 -20.80
N MET A 111 -4.39 6.43 -21.04
CA MET A 111 -5.65 5.92 -20.49
C MET A 111 -5.95 4.48 -20.92
N ILE A 112 -5.87 4.19 -22.23
CA ILE A 112 -6.09 2.84 -22.76
C ILE A 112 -5.02 1.88 -22.23
N ALA A 113 -3.76 2.31 -22.22
CA ALA A 113 -2.66 1.54 -21.66
C ALA A 113 -2.90 1.18 -20.18
N GLY A 114 -3.30 2.15 -19.34
CA GLY A 114 -3.61 1.93 -17.93
C GLY A 114 -4.72 0.89 -17.73
N ILE A 115 -5.80 0.97 -18.52
CA ILE A 115 -6.88 -0.03 -18.50
C ILE A 115 -6.37 -1.41 -18.90
N LEU A 116 -5.66 -1.53 -20.03
CA LEU A 116 -5.14 -2.80 -20.51
C LEU A 116 -4.17 -3.43 -19.50
N ILE A 117 -3.30 -2.62 -18.89
CA ILE A 117 -2.36 -3.07 -17.86
C ILE A 117 -3.13 -3.60 -16.64
N LEU A 118 -4.14 -2.88 -16.16
CA LEU A 118 -4.96 -3.34 -15.01
C LEU A 118 -5.71 -4.65 -15.29
N LEU A 119 -6.09 -4.90 -16.54
CA LEU A 119 -6.77 -6.13 -16.96
C LEU A 119 -5.83 -7.32 -17.16
N PHE A 120 -4.65 -7.11 -17.74
CA PHE A 120 -3.77 -8.20 -18.18
C PHE A 120 -2.59 -8.49 -17.24
N VAL A 121 -2.08 -7.49 -16.52
CA VAL A 121 -0.95 -7.67 -15.60
C VAL A 121 -1.40 -8.38 -14.32
N PRO A 122 -0.72 -9.46 -13.90
CA PRO A 122 -1.12 -10.23 -12.72
C PRO A 122 -1.00 -9.41 -11.42
N LYS A 123 -1.79 -9.78 -10.41
CA LYS A 123 -1.83 -9.07 -9.11
C LYS A 123 -0.50 -9.11 -8.35
N SER A 124 0.38 -10.05 -8.67
CA SER A 124 1.73 -10.12 -8.09
C SER A 124 2.62 -8.94 -8.48
N GLU A 125 2.32 -8.25 -9.59
CA GLU A 125 3.09 -7.13 -10.11
C GLU A 125 2.50 -5.80 -9.58
N THR A 126 2.53 -5.64 -8.26
CA THR A 126 1.87 -4.54 -7.53
C THR A 126 2.32 -3.17 -8.01
N LYS A 127 3.63 -2.97 -8.22
CA LYS A 127 4.21 -1.71 -8.69
C LYS A 127 3.66 -1.26 -10.05
N VAL A 128 3.60 -2.18 -11.02
CA VAL A 128 3.09 -1.88 -12.37
C VAL A 128 1.60 -1.52 -12.32
N ARG A 129 0.83 -2.26 -11.52
CA ARG A 129 -0.61 -2.01 -11.35
C ARG A 129 -0.89 -0.70 -10.62
N PHE A 130 -0.08 -0.34 -9.62
CA PHE A 130 -0.18 0.94 -8.93
C PHE A 130 0.00 2.12 -9.90
N HIS A 131 1.07 2.11 -10.70
CA HIS A 131 1.28 3.15 -11.71
C HIS A 131 0.17 3.17 -12.77
N ALA A 132 -0.39 2.01 -13.13
CA ALA A 132 -1.53 1.94 -14.05
C ALA A 132 -2.81 2.55 -13.47
N ALA A 133 -3.12 2.28 -12.20
CA ALA A 133 -4.24 2.88 -11.50
C ALA A 133 -4.05 4.39 -11.33
N GLN A 134 -2.89 4.82 -10.87
CA GLN A 134 -2.54 6.23 -10.68
C GLN A 134 -2.57 7.02 -12.00
N GLY A 135 -1.99 6.47 -13.07
CA GLY A 135 -2.03 7.07 -14.41
C GLY A 135 -3.45 7.15 -14.96
N LEU A 136 -4.27 6.11 -14.79
CA LEU A 136 -5.68 6.12 -15.17
C LEU A 136 -6.46 7.19 -14.40
N ALA A 137 -6.25 7.30 -13.08
CA ALA A 137 -6.88 8.30 -12.23
C ALA A 137 -6.51 9.73 -12.68
N ALA A 138 -5.24 9.98 -13.03
CA ALA A 138 -4.81 11.24 -13.59
C ALA A 138 -5.56 11.61 -14.89
N HIS A 139 -5.71 10.64 -15.81
CA HIS A 139 -6.46 10.87 -17.05
C HIS A 139 -7.93 11.18 -16.79
N ILE A 140 -8.58 10.47 -15.85
CA ILE A 140 -9.97 10.74 -15.46
C ILE A 140 -10.09 12.16 -14.87
N GLY A 141 -9.18 12.55 -13.98
CA GLY A 141 -9.16 13.91 -13.42
C GLY A 141 -9.03 14.99 -14.50
N ILE A 142 -8.12 14.78 -15.46
CA ILE A 142 -7.94 15.69 -16.61
C ILE A 142 -9.21 15.77 -17.46
N LEU A 143 -9.89 14.64 -17.72
CA LEU A 143 -11.15 14.62 -18.47
C LEU A 143 -12.26 15.39 -17.78
N ILE A 144 -12.40 15.25 -16.46
CA ILE A 144 -13.41 15.97 -15.67
C ILE A 144 -13.17 17.48 -15.75
N ILE A 145 -11.95 17.94 -15.42
CA ILE A 145 -11.62 19.37 -15.43
C ILE A 145 -11.76 19.94 -16.85
N SER A 146 -11.26 19.22 -17.86
CA SER A 146 -11.38 19.62 -19.26
C SER A 146 -12.84 19.75 -19.70
N SER A 147 -13.72 18.85 -19.26
CA SER A 147 -15.14 18.87 -19.61
C SER A 147 -15.83 20.09 -19.02
N VAL A 148 -15.56 20.42 -17.76
CA VAL A 148 -16.09 21.62 -17.08
C VAL A 148 -15.60 22.89 -17.79
N LEU A 149 -14.30 23.02 -18.03
CA LEU A 149 -13.72 24.20 -18.69
C LEU A 149 -14.19 24.35 -20.14
N LYS A 150 -14.34 23.25 -20.90
CA LYS A 150 -14.91 23.29 -22.26
C LYS A 150 -16.36 23.73 -22.25
N GLY A 151 -17.18 23.21 -21.34
CA GLY A 151 -18.59 23.59 -21.20
C GLY A 151 -18.75 25.08 -20.94
N MET A 152 -17.95 25.64 -20.02
CA MET A 152 -17.93 27.07 -19.69
C MET A 152 -17.26 27.94 -20.78
N GLY A 153 -16.31 27.39 -21.54
CA GLY A 153 -15.60 28.06 -22.63
C GLY A 153 -16.47 28.36 -23.86
N ASN A 154 -17.66 27.76 -23.93
CA ASN A 154 -18.69 28.14 -24.91
C ASN A 154 -19.44 29.41 -24.51
N ILE A 155 -19.29 29.86 -23.26
CA ILE A 155 -20.02 31.00 -22.66
C ILE A 155 -19.07 32.18 -22.43
N THR A 156 -17.80 31.92 -22.06
CA THR A 156 -16.84 32.98 -21.70
C THR A 156 -15.46 32.77 -22.32
N ASP A 157 -14.81 33.86 -22.73
CA ASP A 157 -13.45 33.83 -23.29
C ASP A 157 -12.40 33.44 -22.24
N LEU A 158 -12.62 33.79 -20.98
CA LEU A 158 -11.74 33.44 -19.87
C LEU A 158 -11.66 31.91 -19.67
N ALA A 159 -12.80 31.21 -19.74
CA ALA A 159 -12.82 29.75 -19.63
C ALA A 159 -12.14 29.06 -20.83
N ARG A 160 -12.24 29.65 -22.03
CA ARG A 160 -11.51 29.16 -23.22
C ARG A 160 -9.99 29.29 -23.05
N LEU A 161 -9.52 30.41 -22.51
CA LEU A 161 -8.11 30.59 -22.18
C LEU A 161 -7.69 29.61 -21.07
N GLY A 162 -8.48 29.49 -20.02
CA GLY A 162 -8.26 28.54 -18.92
C GLY A 162 -8.15 27.10 -19.41
N TYR A 163 -9.03 26.65 -20.31
CA TYR A 163 -8.94 25.32 -20.94
C TYR A 163 -7.62 25.12 -21.69
N LYS A 164 -7.18 26.10 -22.49
CA LYS A 164 -5.91 26.00 -23.23
C LYS A 164 -4.71 25.89 -22.28
N VAL A 165 -4.64 26.76 -21.28
CA VAL A 165 -3.55 26.76 -20.28
C VAL A 165 -3.53 25.45 -19.51
N PHE A 166 -4.70 25.01 -19.01
CA PHE A 166 -4.84 23.73 -18.32
C PHE A 166 -4.40 22.55 -19.19
N SER A 167 -4.81 22.51 -20.45
CA SER A 167 -4.46 21.43 -21.37
C SER A 167 -2.95 21.33 -21.60
N VAL A 168 -2.28 22.47 -21.79
CA VAL A 168 -0.81 22.51 -21.94
C VAL A 168 -0.13 22.04 -20.65
N ALA A 169 -0.56 22.54 -19.49
CA ALA A 169 -0.02 22.14 -18.20
C ALA A 169 -0.20 20.64 -17.94
N ALA A 170 -1.37 20.09 -18.24
CA ALA A 170 -1.67 18.67 -18.09
C ALA A 170 -0.78 17.80 -18.99
N ILE A 171 -0.59 18.18 -20.26
CA ILE A 171 0.30 17.48 -21.18
C ILE A 171 1.74 17.47 -20.64
N VAL A 172 2.25 18.64 -20.22
CA VAL A 172 3.60 18.74 -19.66
C VAL A 172 3.73 17.86 -18.41
N MET A 173 2.74 17.89 -17.51
CA MET A 173 2.77 17.08 -16.29
C MET A 173 2.78 15.58 -16.59
N LEU A 174 1.95 15.13 -17.53
CA LEU A 174 1.91 13.74 -17.99
C LEU A 174 3.23 13.29 -18.62
N ILE A 175 3.88 14.16 -19.41
CA ILE A 175 5.22 13.88 -19.96
C ILE A 175 6.24 13.74 -18.83
N LEU A 176 6.24 14.65 -17.85
CA LEU A 176 7.16 14.58 -16.70
C LEU A 176 6.97 13.30 -15.89
N TRP A 177 5.73 12.89 -15.64
CA TRP A 177 5.43 11.63 -14.96
C TRP A 177 5.82 10.40 -15.79
N THR A 178 5.61 10.44 -17.10
CA THR A 178 6.06 9.38 -18.02
C THR A 178 7.58 9.19 -17.92
N VAL A 179 8.36 10.28 -18.03
CA VAL A 179 9.82 10.23 -17.95
C VAL A 179 10.28 9.79 -16.56
N LYS A 180 9.65 10.28 -15.49
CA LYS A 180 9.99 9.92 -14.11
C LYS A 180 9.73 8.43 -13.85
N ALA A 181 8.57 7.91 -14.27
CA ALA A 181 8.21 6.51 -14.16
C ALA A 181 9.12 5.61 -15.02
N TRP A 182 9.49 6.04 -16.22
CA TRP A 182 10.43 5.34 -17.09
C TRP A 182 11.83 5.23 -16.47
N GLN A 183 12.26 6.26 -15.73
CA GLN A 183 13.52 6.26 -14.98
C GLN A 183 13.45 5.46 -13.67
N GLY A 184 12.32 4.82 -13.36
CA GLY A 184 12.13 4.10 -12.10
C GLY A 184 12.09 5.02 -10.86
N LYS A 185 12.00 6.34 -11.06
CA LYS A 185 11.91 7.30 -9.96
C LYS A 185 10.48 7.30 -9.42
N PRO A 186 10.28 7.36 -8.09
CA PRO A 186 8.95 7.25 -7.53
C PRO A 186 8.11 8.48 -7.89
N VAL A 187 6.96 8.24 -8.53
CA VAL A 187 5.97 9.28 -8.83
C VAL A 187 5.02 9.38 -7.64
N HIS A 188 5.46 10.04 -6.57
CA HIS A 188 4.57 10.35 -5.45
C HIS A 188 3.64 11.50 -5.85
N ILE A 189 2.34 11.25 -5.81
CA ILE A 189 1.31 12.27 -5.87
C ILE A 189 0.47 12.07 -4.61
N GLU A 190 0.79 12.83 -3.56
CA GLU A 190 0.16 12.70 -2.24
C GLU A 190 -1.38 12.84 -2.31
N SER A 191 -1.90 13.61 -3.28
CA SER A 191 -3.33 13.76 -3.52
C SER A 191 -3.99 12.65 -4.35
N ALA A 192 -3.20 11.79 -5.00
CA ALA A 192 -3.71 10.65 -5.77
C ALA A 192 -3.68 9.35 -4.98
N ASP A 193 -2.98 9.28 -3.85
CA ASP A 193 -2.85 8.05 -3.06
C ASP A 193 -4.22 7.62 -2.51
N ASP A 194 -4.98 8.54 -1.93
CA ASP A 194 -6.34 8.27 -1.44
C ASP A 194 -7.31 7.87 -2.57
N LEU A 195 -7.21 8.53 -3.72
CA LEU A 195 -8.05 8.22 -4.88
C LEU A 195 -7.68 6.86 -5.49
N THR A 196 -6.39 6.54 -5.52
CA THR A 196 -5.86 5.27 -6.02
C THR A 196 -6.28 4.13 -5.12
N ASN A 197 -6.15 4.30 -3.79
CA ASN A 197 -6.60 3.33 -2.80
C ASN A 197 -8.12 3.09 -2.89
N TRP A 198 -8.92 4.15 -3.02
CA TRP A 198 -10.37 4.05 -3.22
C TRP A 198 -10.73 3.31 -4.52
N LEU A 199 -10.02 3.58 -5.61
CA LEU A 199 -10.24 2.93 -6.90
C LEU A 199 -9.87 1.45 -6.86
N GLU A 200 -8.74 1.09 -6.22
CA GLU A 200 -8.34 -0.31 -6.01
C GLU A 200 -9.36 -1.08 -5.18
N GLU A 201 -9.91 -0.45 -4.13
CA GLU A 201 -10.95 -1.07 -3.29
C GLU A 201 -12.23 -1.35 -4.09
N LYS A 202 -12.67 -0.41 -4.92
CA LYS A 202 -13.91 -0.53 -5.70
C LYS A 202 -13.80 -1.45 -6.91
N ILE A 203 -12.63 -1.52 -7.54
CA ILE A 203 -12.40 -2.38 -8.72
C ILE A 203 -12.06 -3.81 -8.29
N LYS A 204 -11.81 -4.08 -7.00
CA LYS A 204 -11.58 -5.43 -6.46
C LYS A 204 -12.80 -6.33 -6.75
N PRO A 205 -12.71 -7.33 -7.65
CA PRO A 205 -13.79 -8.30 -7.78
C PRO A 205 -13.74 -9.19 -6.54
N ARG A 206 -14.91 -9.46 -5.93
CA ARG A 206 -15.07 -10.54 -4.95
C ARG A 206 -14.88 -11.86 -5.68
N GLY A 207 -13.67 -12.40 -5.61
CA GLY A 207 -13.32 -13.76 -5.96
C GLY A 207 -12.71 -14.42 -4.74
#